data_AF-A0A8T7CSU2-F1
#
_entry.id   AF-A0A8T7CSU2-F1
#
_cell.length_a   1.000
_cell.length_b   1.000
_cell.length_c   1.000
_cell.angle_alpha   90.00
_cell.angle_beta   90.00
_cell.angle_gamma   90.00
#
_symmetry.space_group_name_H-M   'P 1'
#
loop_
_entity.id
_entity.type
_entity.pdbx_description
1 polymer ?
#
loop_
_entity_poly.entity_id
_entity_poly.type
_entity_poly.pdbx_seq_one_letter_code
_entity_poly.pdbx_strand_id
1 'polypeptide(L)'
;MQPVITVEFTARSGDQSFKEENVTFHNPEELFAFVAPEGGCDAIPNEVSEIQMVFLPPEHPNTQNPVADKRVTLELGMVFLTGPLAAIVQTAEQLIDKAGRGELSDSFLKVIDVNL
;
A
#
# COMPACT_ATOMS: atom_id res chain seq x y z
N MET A 1 5.49 -0.79 18.87
CA MET A 1 6.56 -1.15 17.91
C MET A 1 6.85 0.07 17.05
N GLN A 2 8.02 0.15 16.40
CA GLN A 2 8.25 1.22 15.43
C GLN A 2 7.37 0.96 14.18
N PRO A 3 6.82 2.01 13.55
CA PRO A 3 6.08 1.84 12.32
C PRO A 3 6.99 1.28 11.23
N VAL A 4 6.44 0.45 10.36
CA VAL A 4 7.18 -0.16 9.24
C VAL A 4 6.63 0.31 7.89
N ILE A 5 5.39 0.78 7.86
CA ILE A 5 4.69 1.24 6.67
C ILE A 5 3.85 2.47 7.03
N THR A 6 3.96 3.53 6.23
CA THR A 6 3.00 4.64 6.23
C THR A 6 2.22 4.56 4.92
N VAL A 7 0.90 4.62 4.99
CA VAL A 7 0.04 4.71 3.82
C VAL A 7 -0.65 6.06 3.80
N GLU A 8 -0.46 6.77 2.71
CA GLU A 8 -1.05 8.07 2.44
C GLU A 8 -2.08 7.91 1.32
N PHE A 9 -3.29 8.40 1.57
CA PHE A 9 -4.39 8.38 0.62
C PHE A 9 -4.64 9.79 0.14
N THR A 10 -4.71 9.95 -1.18
CA THR A 10 -5.08 11.22 -1.81
C THR A 10 -6.43 11.02 -2.49
N ALA A 11 -7.49 11.52 -1.87
CA ALA A 11 -8.82 11.55 -2.45
C ALA A 11 -9.08 12.86 -3.19
N ARG A 12 -9.75 12.82 -4.34
CA ARG A 12 -10.10 13.99 -5.17
C ARG A 12 -11.61 14.14 -5.27
N SER A 13 -12.18 15.08 -4.53
CA SER A 13 -13.61 15.40 -4.63
C SER A 13 -13.84 16.57 -5.59
N GLY A 14 -14.37 16.29 -6.79
CA GLY A 14 -14.74 17.32 -7.78
C GLY A 14 -13.57 18.23 -8.21
N ASP A 15 -13.82 19.53 -8.29
CA ASP A 15 -12.88 20.48 -8.90
C ASP A 15 -11.69 20.90 -8.01
N GLN A 16 -11.73 20.68 -6.68
CA GLN A 16 -10.58 20.94 -5.80
C GLN A 16 -10.93 20.61 -4.34
N SER A 17 -10.67 19.38 -3.90
CA SER A 17 -10.26 19.11 -2.53
C SER A 17 -9.46 17.82 -2.49
N PHE A 18 -8.21 17.93 -2.04
CA PHE A 18 -7.34 16.80 -1.71
C PHE A 18 -7.44 16.61 -0.20
N LYS A 19 -8.04 15.50 0.24
CA LYS A 19 -7.92 15.09 1.64
C LYS A 19 -6.81 14.06 1.70
N GLU A 20 -5.71 14.45 2.32
CA GLU A 20 -4.63 13.54 2.67
C GLU A 20 -5.00 12.86 3.99
N GLU A 21 -5.24 11.56 3.93
CA GLU A 21 -5.34 10.73 5.13
C GLU A 21 -4.08 9.86 5.23
N ASN A 22 -3.46 9.86 6.40
CA ASN A 22 -2.26 9.09 6.68
C ASN A 22 -2.56 8.02 7.74
N VAL A 23 -2.32 6.77 7.37
CA VAL A 23 -2.46 5.62 8.26
C VAL A 23 -1.10 4.96 8.41
N THR A 24 -0.69 4.74 9.66
CA THR A 24 0.62 4.16 9.96
C THR A 24 0.44 2.75 10.50
N PHE A 25 1.18 1.80 9.93
CA PHE A 25 1.14 0.39 10.30
C PHE A 25 2.46 -0.09 10.89
N HIS A 26 2.36 -0.99 11.86
CA HIS A 26 3.50 -1.54 12.60
C HIS A 26 3.87 -2.95 12.17
N ASN A 27 3.05 -3.57 11.32
CA ASN A 27 3.29 -4.88 10.73
C ASN A 27 2.45 -5.04 9.44
N PRO A 28 2.77 -6.03 8.58
CA PRO A 28 2.00 -6.31 7.38
C PRO A 28 0.55 -6.74 7.64
N GLU A 29 0.26 -7.38 8.78
CA GLU A 29 -1.10 -7.86 9.12
C GLU A 29 -2.07 -6.68 9.26
N GLU A 30 -1.63 -5.57 9.86
CA GLU A 30 -2.40 -4.33 9.96
C GLU A 30 -2.69 -3.73 8.58
N LEU A 31 -1.70 -3.73 7.67
CA LEU A 31 -1.90 -3.29 6.29
C LEU A 31 -2.95 -4.15 5.58
N PHE A 32 -2.82 -5.48 5.64
CA PHE A 32 -3.74 -6.38 4.97
C PHE A 32 -5.14 -6.36 5.58
N ALA A 33 -5.27 -6.20 6.89
CA ALA A 33 -6.55 -5.97 7.54
C ALA A 33 -7.20 -4.65 7.07
N PHE A 34 -6.39 -3.63 6.79
CA PHE A 34 -6.88 -2.36 6.29
C PHE A 34 -7.41 -2.44 4.85
N VAL A 35 -6.74 -3.18 3.97
CA VAL A 35 -7.13 -3.31 2.55
C VAL A 35 -8.07 -4.50 2.27
N ALA A 36 -8.44 -5.28 3.28
CA ALA A 36 -9.41 -6.35 3.17
C ALA A 36 -10.85 -5.81 2.99
N PRO A 37 -11.81 -6.64 2.51
CA PRO A 37 -13.22 -6.29 2.48
C PRO A 37 -13.73 -5.85 3.86
N GLU A 38 -14.56 -4.81 3.89
CA GLU A 38 -15.06 -4.16 5.13
C GLU A 38 -13.94 -3.52 5.97
N GLY A 39 -12.72 -3.47 5.45
CA GLY A 39 -11.56 -2.85 6.07
C GLY A 39 -11.58 -1.33 5.98
N GLY A 40 -10.50 -0.71 6.47
CA GLY A 40 -10.36 0.75 6.46
C GLY A 40 -10.39 1.36 5.07
N CYS A 41 -9.99 0.62 4.03
CA CYS A 41 -10.03 1.08 2.65
C CYS A 41 -11.46 1.32 2.13
N ASP A 42 -12.46 0.60 2.63
CA ASP A 42 -13.87 0.78 2.23
C ASP A 42 -14.53 1.97 2.94
N ALA A 43 -13.93 2.45 4.04
CA ALA A 43 -14.37 3.68 4.71
C ALA A 43 -13.84 4.95 4.03
N ILE A 44 -12.87 4.82 3.12
CA ILE A 44 -12.33 5.93 2.36
C ILE A 44 -13.32 6.32 1.26
N PRO A 45 -13.64 7.60 1.07
CA PRO A 45 -14.56 8.04 0.02
C PRO A 45 -14.19 7.43 -1.34
N ASN A 46 -15.20 7.07 -2.15
CA ASN A 46 -15.08 6.43 -3.48
C ASN A 46 -14.19 7.16 -4.51
N GLU A 47 -13.63 8.31 -4.16
CA GLU A 47 -12.85 9.19 -5.01
C GLU A 47 -11.35 9.16 -4.62
N VAL A 48 -10.82 8.00 -4.23
CA VAL A 48 -9.38 7.83 -4.06
C VAL A 48 -8.72 7.88 -5.42
N SER A 49 -7.90 8.92 -5.63
CA SER A 49 -7.16 9.14 -6.87
C SER A 49 -5.75 8.55 -6.83
N GLU A 50 -5.17 8.39 -5.64
CA GLU A 50 -3.81 7.88 -5.47
C GLU A 50 -3.64 7.29 -4.06
N ILE A 51 -2.89 6.18 -3.97
CA ILE A 51 -2.43 5.60 -2.71
C ILE A 51 -0.91 5.52 -2.73
N GLN A 52 -0.25 6.16 -1.77
CA GLN A 52 1.18 6.02 -1.58
C GLN A 52 1.47 5.17 -0.34
N MET A 53 2.15 4.04 -0.53
CA MET A 53 2.63 3.18 0.55
C MET A 53 4.13 3.35 0.70
N VAL A 54 4.57 3.95 1.81
CA VAL A 54 5.98 4.21 2.11
C VAL A 54 6.47 3.26 3.20
N PHE A 55 7.34 2.32 2.82
CA PHE A 55 8.03 1.45 3.77
C PHE A 55 9.23 2.16 4.37
N LEU A 56 9.38 2.05 5.68
CA LEU A 56 10.56 2.57 6.36
C LEU A 56 11.77 1.65 6.12
N PRO A 57 12.99 2.20 6.17
CA PRO A 57 14.21 1.39 6.11
C PRO A 57 14.23 0.33 7.23
N PRO A 58 14.79 -0.86 6.98
CA PRO A 58 14.89 -1.89 8.00
C PRO A 58 15.83 -1.43 9.14
N GLU A 59 15.52 -1.82 10.37
CA GLU A 59 16.36 -1.54 11.55
C GLU A 59 17.75 -2.18 11.42
N HIS A 60 17.84 -3.29 10.69
CA HIS A 60 19.07 -4.04 10.45
C HIS A 60 19.34 -4.18 8.94
N PRO A 61 20.22 -3.33 8.37
CA PRO A 61 20.54 -3.39 6.96
C PRO A 61 21.20 -4.71 6.52
N ASN A 62 20.83 -5.18 5.34
CA ASN A 62 21.38 -6.35 4.70
C ASN A 62 22.76 -6.05 4.09
N THR A 63 23.81 -6.29 4.87
CA THR A 63 25.20 -6.04 4.46
C THR A 63 25.73 -7.05 3.43
N GLN A 64 25.15 -8.26 3.36
CA GLN A 64 25.56 -9.30 2.42
C GLN A 64 24.84 -9.17 1.07
N ASN A 65 23.61 -8.67 1.07
CA ASN A 65 22.82 -8.38 -0.12
C ASN A 65 22.23 -6.96 -0.04
N PRO A 66 23.03 -5.91 -0.31
CA PRO A 66 22.57 -4.53 -0.22
C PRO A 66 21.52 -4.15 -1.27
N VAL A 67 21.33 -4.98 -2.31
CA VAL A 67 20.27 -4.78 -3.31
C VAL A 67 18.88 -4.96 -2.69
N ALA A 68 18.75 -5.82 -1.67
CA ALA A 68 17.50 -6.03 -0.94
C ALA A 68 16.98 -4.75 -0.26
N ASP A 69 17.90 -3.91 0.21
CA ASP A 69 17.58 -2.67 0.93
C ASP A 69 17.55 -1.44 0.03
N LYS A 70 17.82 -1.63 -1.28
CA LYS A 70 17.79 -0.52 -2.23
C LYS A 70 16.39 0.08 -2.25
N ARG A 71 16.31 1.39 -2.02
CA ARG A 71 15.04 2.13 -2.10
C ARG A 71 14.60 2.19 -3.56
N VAL A 72 13.42 1.65 -3.84
CA VAL A 72 12.78 1.65 -5.16
C VAL A 72 11.31 2.05 -5.01
N THR A 73 10.65 2.31 -6.14
CA THR A 73 9.21 2.54 -6.21
C THR A 73 8.61 1.58 -7.22
N LEU A 74 7.56 0.86 -6.82
CA LEU A 74 6.71 0.06 -7.69
C LEU A 74 5.39 0.81 -7.89
N GLU A 75 4.93 0.87 -9.14
CA GLU A 75 3.66 1.45 -9.54
C GLU A 75 2.70 0.33 -9.95
N LEU A 76 1.53 0.27 -9.33
CA LEU A 76 0.44 -0.66 -9.61
C LEU A 76 -0.86 0.14 -9.77
N GLY A 77 -1.18 0.53 -11.01
CA GLY A 77 -2.30 1.43 -11.27
C GLY A 77 -2.07 2.79 -10.59
N MET A 78 -2.95 3.16 -9.67
CA MET A 78 -2.85 4.37 -8.85
C MET A 78 -2.26 4.11 -7.45
N VAL A 79 -1.64 2.94 -7.23
CA VAL A 79 -0.95 2.58 -5.99
C VAL A 79 0.56 2.59 -6.19
N PHE A 80 1.27 3.37 -5.37
CA PHE A 80 2.72 3.51 -5.40
C PHE A 80 3.33 2.93 -4.13
N LEU A 81 4.13 1.87 -4.24
CA LEU A 81 4.86 1.28 -3.12
C LEU A 81 6.32 1.74 -3.17
N THR A 82 6.76 2.52 -2.18
CA THR A 82 8.12 3.07 -2.10
C THR A 82 8.84 2.56 -0.87
N GLY A 83 10.05 2.01 -1.01
CA GLY A 83 10.70 1.30 0.09
C GLY A 83 11.87 0.41 -0.31
N PRO A 84 12.40 -0.38 0.63
CA PRO A 84 13.36 -1.45 0.35
C PRO A 84 12.81 -2.43 -0.69
N LEU A 85 13.60 -2.79 -1.71
CA LEU A 85 13.20 -3.71 -2.78
C LEU A 85 12.61 -5.03 -2.24
N ALA A 86 13.24 -5.62 -1.23
CA ALA A 86 12.75 -6.88 -0.63
C ALA A 86 11.34 -6.73 -0.02
N ALA A 87 11.08 -5.61 0.67
CA ALA A 87 9.77 -5.33 1.27
C ALA A 87 8.70 -5.09 0.20
N ILE A 88 9.05 -4.40 -0.88
CA ILE A 88 8.15 -4.17 -2.02
C ILE A 88 7.79 -5.48 -2.70
N VAL A 89 8.78 -6.33 -3.03
CA VAL A 89 8.53 -7.61 -3.70
C VAL A 89 7.62 -8.50 -2.84
N GLN A 90 7.92 -8.62 -1.55
CA GLN A 90 7.12 -9.44 -0.63
C GLN A 90 5.68 -8.92 -0.47
N THR A 91 5.49 -7.61 -0.42
CA THR A 91 4.14 -7.01 -0.34
C THR A 91 3.39 -7.18 -1.66
N ALA A 92 4.06 -6.96 -2.79
CA ALA A 92 3.45 -7.08 -4.11
C ALA A 92 2.98 -8.50 -4.41
N GLU A 93 3.78 -9.53 -4.08
CA GLU A 93 3.37 -10.93 -4.21
C GLU A 93 2.08 -11.22 -3.43
N GLN A 94 2.00 -10.75 -2.17
CA GLN A 94 0.82 -10.95 -1.33
C GLN A 94 -0.41 -10.16 -1.83
N LEU A 95 -0.24 -8.91 -2.29
CA LEU A 95 -1.33 -8.13 -2.87
C LEU A 95 -1.90 -8.83 -4.11
N ILE A 96 -1.04 -9.30 -5.02
CA ILE A 96 -1.48 -9.99 -6.24
C ILE A 96 -2.19 -11.31 -5.91
N ASP A 97 -1.65 -12.12 -5.00
CA ASP A 97 -2.28 -13.38 -4.59
C ASP A 97 -3.64 -13.14 -3.91
N LYS A 98 -3.74 -12.15 -3.01
CA LYS A 98 -4.98 -11.79 -2.32
C LYS A 98 -6.03 -11.19 -3.26
N ALA A 99 -5.62 -10.42 -4.25
CA ALA A 99 -6.52 -9.89 -5.28
C ALA A 99 -7.25 -11.03 -6.02
N GLY A 100 -6.51 -12.08 -6.41
CA GLY A 100 -7.08 -13.25 -7.07
C GLY A 100 -7.96 -14.15 -6.18
N ARG A 101 -7.93 -13.95 -4.86
CA ARG A 101 -8.70 -14.74 -3.87
C ARG A 101 -9.93 -14.01 -3.31
N GLY A 102 -10.17 -12.76 -3.73
CA GLY A 102 -11.25 -11.93 -3.16
C GLY A 102 -10.97 -11.48 -1.72
N GLU A 103 -9.70 -11.43 -1.33
CA GLU A 103 -9.26 -11.01 0.01
C GLU A 103 -8.89 -9.52 0.08
N LEU A 104 -9.08 -8.78 -1.03
CA LEU A 104 -8.93 -7.33 -1.10
C LEU A 104 -10.29 -6.68 -1.32
N SER A 105 -10.45 -5.48 -0.80
CA SER A 105 -11.68 -4.71 -0.95
C SER A 105 -11.90 -4.24 -2.39
N ASP A 106 -13.15 -4.11 -2.82
CA ASP A 106 -13.50 -3.62 -4.16
C ASP A 106 -12.96 -2.22 -4.41
N SER A 107 -12.92 -1.39 -3.35
CA SER A 107 -12.35 -0.04 -3.39
C SER A 107 -10.86 -0.09 -3.72
N PHE A 108 -10.12 -1.00 -3.08
CA PHE A 108 -8.70 -1.18 -3.33
C PHE A 108 -8.41 -1.76 -4.72
N LEU A 109 -9.19 -2.77 -5.15
CA LEU A 109 -9.07 -3.41 -6.47
C LEU A 109 -9.20 -2.41 -7.63
N LYS A 110 -10.12 -1.44 -7.51
CA LYS A 110 -10.29 -0.36 -8.50
C LYS A 110 -9.05 0.52 -8.63
N VAL A 111 -8.35 0.80 -7.52
CA VAL A 111 -7.18 1.68 -7.51
C VAL A 111 -5.95 0.97 -8.07
N ILE A 112 -5.80 -0.34 -7.87
CA ILE A 112 -4.74 -1.14 -8.50
C ILE A 112 -5.04 -1.55 -9.95
N ASP A 113 -6.10 -0.98 -10.56
CA ASP A 113 -6.55 -1.23 -11.94
C ASP A 113 -6.79 -2.71 -12.28
N VAL A 114 -7.23 -3.49 -11.28
CA VAL A 114 -7.66 -4.87 -11.51
C VAL A 114 -9.16 -4.85 -11.81
N ASN A 115 -9.51 -4.96 -13.10
CA ASN A 115 -10.88 -5.22 -13.54
C ASN A 115 -11.14 -6.74 -13.49
N LEU A 116 -11.68 -7.25 -12.38
CA LEU A 116 -12.18 -8.63 -12.25
C LEU A 116 -13.59 -8.77 -12.82
#